data_AF-A0A968WFP6-F1
#
_entry.id   AF-A0A968WFP6-F1
#
_cell.length_a   1.000
_cell.length_b   1.000
_cell.length_c   1.000
_cell.angle_alpha   90.00
_cell.angle_beta   90.00
_cell.angle_gamma   90.00
#
_symmetry.space_group_name_H-M   'P 1'
#
loop_
_entity.id
_entity.type
_entity.pdbx_description
1 polymer ?
#
loop_
_entity_poly.entity_id
_entity_poly.type
_entity_poly.pdbx_seq_one_letter_code
_entity_poly.pdbx_strand_id
1 'polypeptide(L)' 'DGSRAVRRDVKLGRKNPEHFEVLEGLQPGDRVITSSYENFGNNEVLILN' A
#
# COMPACT_ATOMS: atom_id res chain seq x y z
N ASP A 1 -12.51 -8.10 -9.49
CA ASP A 1 -11.30 -7.85 -10.29
C ASP A 1 -10.26 -7.05 -9.54
N GLY A 2 -9.42 -7.70 -8.73
CA GLY A 2 -8.27 -7.07 -8.08
C GLY A 2 -7.17 -6.66 -9.06
N SER A 3 -7.55 -6.23 -10.26
CA SER A 3 -6.69 -5.92 -11.39
C SER A 3 -6.15 -4.49 -11.35
N ARG A 4 -6.57 -3.67 -10.39
CA ARG A 4 -6.14 -2.27 -10.27
C ARG A 4 -5.88 -1.95 -8.80
N ALA A 5 -4.71 -1.39 -8.52
CA ALA A 5 -4.38 -0.76 -7.25
C ALA A 5 -4.28 0.75 -7.45
N VAL A 6 -4.78 1.50 -6.48
CA VAL A 6 -4.73 2.97 -6.47
C VAL A 6 -3.80 3.42 -5.36
N ARG A 7 -3.03 4.49 -5.62
CA ARG A 7 -2.26 5.13 -4.54
C ARG A 7 -3.22 5.80 -3.57
N ARG A 8 -2.99 5.57 -2.28
CA ARG A 8 -3.71 6.22 -1.19
C ARG A 8 -2.71 6.63 -0.13
N ASP A 9 -2.88 7.85 0.38
CA ASP A 9 -2.11 8.32 1.53
C ASP A 9 -2.59 7.58 2.78
N VAL A 10 -1.65 6.96 3.49
CA VAL A 10 -1.89 6.26 4.76
C VAL A 10 -1.02 6.87 5.83
N LYS A 11 -1.56 6.96 7.04
CA LYS A 11 -0.81 7.45 8.19
C LYS A 11 -0.18 6.27 8.91
N LEU A 12 1.14 6.18 8.88
CA LEU A 12 1.88 5.14 9.59
C LEU A 12 2.30 5.61 10.98
N GLY A 13 2.22 4.69 11.94
CA GLY A 13 2.66 4.88 13.31
C GLY A 13 4.02 4.22 13.54
N ARG A 14 4.10 3.38 14.57
CA ARG A 14 5.32 2.65 14.92
C ARG A 14 5.69 1.68 13.79
N LYS A 15 6.99 1.55 13.52
CA LYS A 15 7.53 0.58 12.57
C LYS A 15 8.60 -0.28 13.24
N ASN A 16 8.63 -1.55 12.88
CA ASN A 16 9.75 -2.46 13.15
C ASN A 16 10.15 -3.15 11.83
N PRO A 17 11.22 -3.96 11.81
CA PRO A 17 11.68 -4.60 10.57
C PRO A 17 10.65 -5.52 9.91
N GLU A 18 9.68 -6.04 10.66
CA GLU A 18 8.69 -7.02 10.17
C GLU A 18 7.31 -6.39 9.92
N HIS A 19 6.99 -5.27 10.57
CA HIS A 19 5.63 -4.73 10.66
C HIS A 19 5.60 -3.19 10.68
N PHE A 20 4.51 -2.66 10.11
CA PHE A 20 4.14 -1.25 10.18
C PHE A 20 2.77 -1.12 10.84
N GLU A 21 2.66 -0.19 11.79
CA GLU A 21 1.38 0.21 12.35
C GLU A 21 0.70 1.21 11.41
N VAL A 22 -0.56 0.96 11.08
CA VAL A 22 -1.39 1.85 10.26
C VAL A 22 -2.41 2.52 11.17
N LEU A 23 -2.33 3.84 11.27
CA LEU A 23 -3.20 4.65 12.12
C LEU A 23 -4.46 5.10 11.36
N GLU A 24 -4.31 5.45 10.08
CA GLU A 24 -5.39 5.96 9.24
C GLU A 24 -5.17 5.59 7.76
N GLY A 25 -6.27 5.53 6.99
CA GLY A 25 -6.24 5.37 5.52
C GLY A 25 -6.49 3.95 5.01
N LEU A 26 -6.47 2.93 5.87
CA LEU A 26 -6.83 1.55 5.52
C LEU A 26 -7.99 1.03 6.37
N GLN A 27 -8.80 0.15 5.79
CA GLN A 27 -9.88 -0.56 6.47
C GLN A 27 -9.61 -2.07 6.49
N PRO A 28 -10.15 -2.81 7.48
CA PRO A 28 -10.10 -4.27 7.46
C PRO A 28 -10.66 -4.82 6.15
N GLY A 29 -9.89 -5.66 5.46
CA GLY A 29 -10.25 -6.22 4.15
C GLY A 29 -9.59 -5.52 2.96
N ASP A 30 -8.95 -4.36 3.17
CA ASP A 30 -8.13 -3.73 2.13
C ASP A 30 -6.91 -4.60 1.79
N ARG A 31 -6.55 -4.62 0.51
CA ARG A 31 -5.36 -5.32 0.01
C ARG A 31 -4.28 -4.31 -0.30
N VAL A 32 -3.11 -4.51 0.31
CA VAL A 32 -1.94 -3.65 0.15
C VAL A 32 -0.83 -4.39 -0.60
N ILE A 33 -0.03 -3.63 -1.34
CA ILE A 33 1.15 -4.14 -2.03
C ILE A 33 2.35 -3.75 -1.18
N THR A 34 3.02 -4.75 -0.59
CA THR A 34 4.19 -4.57 0.28
C THR A 34 5.52 -4.80 -0.44
N SER A 35 5.48 -5.31 -1.68
CA SER A 35 6.65 -5.45 -2.55
C SER A 35 7.32 -4.09 -2.75
N SER A 36 8.66 -4.07 -2.85
CA SER A 36 9.46 -2.86 -2.99
C SER A 36 8.91 -1.93 -4.09
N TYR A 37 8.23 -0.87 -3.65
CA TYR A 37 7.64 0.12 -4.54
C TYR A 37 8.69 1.01 -5.23
N GLU A 38 9.98 0.80 -4.91
CA GLU A 38 11.11 1.57 -5.46
C GLU A 38 11.15 1.58 -6.99
N ASN A 39 10.66 0.54 -7.66
CA ASN A 39 10.62 0.49 -9.13
C ASN A 39 9.37 1.11 -9.77
N PHE A 40 8.37 1.56 -9.00
CA PHE A 40 7.10 2.06 -9.55
C PHE A 40 7.00 3.60 -9.62
N GLY A 41 7.98 4.34 -9.10
CA GLY A 41 8.09 5.81 -9.28
C GLY A 41 6.83 6.60 -8.89
N ASN A 42 6.34 7.48 -9.77
CA ASN A 42 5.16 8.33 -9.58
C ASN A 42 3.85 7.73 -10.12
N ASN A 43 3.78 6.42 -10.38
CA ASN A 43 2.58 5.85 -10.99
C ASN A 43 1.39 5.81 -10.00
N GLU A 44 0.31 6.53 -10.35
CA GLU A 44 -0.89 6.66 -9.51
C GLU A 44 -1.80 5.42 -9.54
N VAL A 45 -1.67 4.58 -10.57
CA VAL A 45 -2.47 3.36 -10.77
C VAL A 45 -1.57 2.21 -11.22
N LEU A 46 -1.65 1.06 -10.52
CA LEU A 46 -0.97 -0.17 -10.91
C LEU A 46 -1.99 -1.19 -11.43
N ILE A 47 -1.71 -1.83 -12.57
CA ILE A 47 -2.50 -2.95 -13.08
C ILE A 47 -1.87 -4.27 -12.58
N LEU A 48 -2.66 -5.08 -11.87
CA LEU A 48 -2.29 -6.41 -11.38
C LEU A 48 -2.82 -7.44 -12.38
N ASN A 49 -1.92 -8.10 -13.13
CA ASN A 49 -2.25 -9.21 -14.02
C ASN A 49 -2.20 -10.55 -13.29
#